data_AF-A0A9N8ZDA7-F1
#
_entry.id   AF-A0A9N8ZDA7-F1
#
_cell.length_a   1.000
_cell.length_b   1.000
_cell.length_c   1.000
_cell.angle_alpha   90.00
_cell.angle_beta   90.00
_cell.angle_gamma   90.00
#
_symmetry.space_group_name_H-M   'P 1'
#
loop_
_entity.id
_entity.type
_entity.pdbx_description
1 polymer ?
#
loop_
_entity_poly.entity_id
_entity_poly.type
_entity_poly.pdbx_seq_one_letter_code
_entity_poly.pdbx_strand_id
1 'polypeptide(L)'
;MSSSSKTHRISSIRPIIQMLANVLNRSTPEQPENNVSATTPDHAENSSSKANTKSVKQPFDYYICFDVEATCEEGRDFGYANEIIEFPAILIDSKTFDIVDIFHSYVKPSVNPKLSDFCISLTGISQAVVDGSPSFLEILTSFQQFLQRHKLFSDNKCAFITDGPWDIRDFIHKQCRSSNIERPKYFTYPWVDIRALFAEFYNCDRCNIPTMLSRYELTFEGRQHSGLDDAKNIAIIAKRMWMDGALFRANNMVIMKFGKRARRNDSFTYVRK
;
A
#
# COMPACT_ATOMS: atom_id res chain seq x y z
N MET A 1 -28.67 -28.43 -0.41
CA MET A 1 -28.74 -27.42 -1.49
C MET A 1 -27.60 -26.45 -1.30
N SER A 2 -26.79 -26.28 -2.35
CA SER A 2 -25.51 -25.58 -2.38
C SER A 2 -25.64 -24.08 -2.06
N SER A 3 -24.85 -23.56 -1.11
CA SER A 3 -24.71 -22.13 -0.86
C SER A 3 -23.58 -21.57 -1.73
N SER A 4 -23.96 -20.81 -2.75
CA SER A 4 -23.05 -20.08 -3.63
C SER A 4 -22.37 -18.95 -2.84
N SER A 5 -21.07 -19.08 -2.57
CA SER A 5 -20.22 -17.98 -2.11
C SER A 5 -20.14 -16.92 -3.21
N LYS A 6 -20.83 -15.79 -3.02
CA LYS A 6 -20.77 -14.62 -3.91
C LYS A 6 -19.48 -13.86 -3.62
N THR A 7 -18.39 -14.25 -4.27
CA THR A 7 -17.22 -13.39 -4.43
C THR A 7 -17.67 -12.11 -5.14
N HIS A 8 -17.66 -10.98 -4.43
CA HIS A 8 -17.87 -9.68 -5.06
C HIS A 8 -16.62 -9.37 -5.89
N ARG A 9 -16.69 -9.73 -7.18
CA ARG A 9 -15.73 -9.33 -8.19
C ARG A 9 -15.85 -7.82 -8.31
N ILE A 10 -14.87 -7.07 -7.81
CA ILE A 10 -14.81 -5.63 -8.07
C ILE A 10 -14.80 -5.46 -9.59
N SER A 11 -15.80 -4.73 -10.06
CA SER A 11 -16.05 -4.42 -11.46
C SER A 11 -14.83 -3.72 -12.05
N SER A 12 -14.18 -4.36 -13.03
CA SER A 12 -13.22 -3.80 -13.99
C SER A 12 -12.04 -3.01 -13.39
N ILE A 13 -10.82 -3.55 -13.49
CA ILE A 13 -9.55 -2.85 -13.18
C ILE A 13 -9.33 -1.63 -14.12
N ARG A 14 -10.08 -1.55 -15.22
CA ARG A 14 -9.89 -0.59 -16.33
C ARG A 14 -10.05 0.89 -15.95
N PRO A 15 -11.03 1.33 -15.14
CA PRO A 15 -11.13 2.72 -14.70
C PRO A 15 -9.97 3.14 -13.80
N ILE A 16 -9.43 2.21 -13.00
CA ILE A 16 -8.34 2.47 -12.06
C ILE A 16 -7.01 2.63 -12.80
N ILE A 17 -6.71 1.75 -13.75
CA ILE A 17 -5.53 1.90 -14.63
C ILE A 17 -5.61 3.20 -15.44
N GLN A 18 -6.80 3.53 -15.97
CA GLN A 18 -7.00 4.79 -16.70
C GLN A 18 -6.83 6.02 -15.80
N MET A 19 -7.27 5.95 -14.55
CA MET A 19 -7.09 7.02 -13.57
C MET A 19 -5.61 7.27 -13.28
N LEU A 20 -4.84 6.22 -12.98
CA LEU A 20 -3.39 6.33 -12.77
C LEU A 20 -2.67 6.88 -14.00
N ALA A 21 -3.04 6.42 -15.20
CA ALA A 21 -2.49 6.97 -16.44
C ALA A 21 -2.78 8.47 -16.57
N ASN A 22 -3.99 8.92 -16.20
CA ASN A 22 -4.38 10.32 -16.28
C ASN A 22 -3.65 11.21 -15.24
N VAL A 23 -3.35 10.68 -14.05
CA VAL A 23 -2.55 11.39 -13.02
C VAL A 23 -1.10 11.56 -13.48
N LEU A 24 -0.52 10.50 -14.03
CA LEU A 24 0.90 10.49 -14.42
C LEU A 24 1.17 11.26 -15.71
N ASN A 25 0.17 11.40 -16.58
CA ASN A 25 0.27 12.17 -17.83
C ASN A 25 0.12 13.70 -17.64
N ARG A 26 -0.17 14.19 -16.42
CA ARG A 26 -0.11 15.63 -16.12
C ARG A 26 1.34 16.05 -15.93
N SER A 27 2.04 16.24 -17.04
CA SER A 27 3.37 16.86 -17.05
C SER A 27 3.23 18.36 -17.30
N THR A 28 3.74 19.17 -16.37
CA THR A 28 4.21 20.58 -16.45
C THR A 28 3.39 21.60 -17.25
N PRO A 29 2.94 22.73 -16.65
CA PRO A 29 2.47 23.87 -17.42
C PRO A 29 3.61 24.49 -18.24
N GLU A 30 3.37 24.72 -19.53
CA GLU A 30 4.19 25.60 -20.36
C GLU A 30 4.32 26.98 -19.70
N GLN A 31 5.54 27.50 -19.63
CA GLN A 31 5.82 28.88 -19.22
C GLN A 31 5.28 29.85 -20.28
N PRO A 32 4.80 31.05 -19.91
CA PRO A 32 4.20 31.98 -20.86
C PRO A 32 5.24 32.53 -21.84
N GLU A 33 4.92 32.47 -23.13
CA GLU A 33 5.71 33.03 -24.22
C GLU A 33 5.82 34.55 -24.09
N ASN A 34 7.06 35.04 -23.95
CA ASN A 34 7.38 36.45 -24.16
C ASN A 34 7.69 36.69 -25.65
N ASN A 35 6.91 37.58 -26.23
CA ASN A 35 6.87 37.91 -27.64
C ASN A 35 7.94 38.98 -27.97
N VAL A 36 8.97 38.66 -28.77
CA VAL A 36 9.80 39.66 -29.48
C VAL A 36 10.20 39.14 -30.87
N SER A 37 10.06 40.05 -31.84
CA SER A 37 10.06 39.94 -33.30
C SER A 37 11.33 39.37 -34.00
N ALA A 38 11.06 38.46 -34.94
CA ALA A 38 11.60 38.22 -36.30
C ALA A 38 13.10 38.41 -36.65
N THR A 39 13.73 37.32 -37.13
CA THR A 39 14.39 37.18 -38.46
C THR A 39 14.71 35.69 -38.76
N THR A 40 14.47 35.23 -39.99
CA THR A 40 14.66 33.86 -40.56
C THR A 40 16.07 33.65 -41.16
N PRO A 41 16.39 32.49 -41.80
CA PRO A 41 16.32 31.08 -41.35
C PRO A 41 17.68 30.35 -41.55
N ASP A 42 17.95 29.24 -40.85
CA ASP A 42 18.68 28.12 -41.47
C ASP A 42 18.61 26.80 -40.67
N HIS A 43 18.73 25.72 -41.41
CA HIS A 43 18.59 24.31 -41.05
C HIS A 43 19.32 23.85 -39.78
N ALA A 44 18.60 23.16 -38.89
CA ALA A 44 19.17 22.09 -38.06
C ALA A 44 18.08 21.10 -37.61
N GLU A 45 18.37 19.82 -37.80
CA GLU A 45 17.53 18.67 -37.49
C GLU A 45 17.10 18.64 -36.02
N ASN A 46 15.79 18.56 -35.78
CA ASN A 46 15.27 18.34 -34.43
C ASN A 46 15.34 16.84 -34.11
N SER A 47 16.49 16.39 -33.61
CA SER A 47 16.61 15.07 -33.00
C SER A 47 15.84 15.09 -31.67
N SER A 48 14.63 14.53 -31.66
CA SER A 48 13.90 14.26 -30.42
C SER A 48 14.74 13.31 -29.55
N SER A 49 15.42 13.86 -28.57
CA SER A 49 16.19 13.11 -27.57
C SER A 49 15.20 12.33 -26.69
N LYS A 50 14.92 11.08 -27.08
CA LYS A 50 14.33 10.10 -26.17
C LYS A 50 15.26 10.01 -24.95
N ALA A 51 14.84 10.55 -23.82
CA ALA A 51 15.50 10.34 -22.55
C ALA A 51 15.54 8.83 -22.29
N ASN A 52 16.70 8.23 -22.56
CA ASN A 52 16.96 6.82 -22.32
C ASN A 52 17.27 6.67 -20.82
N THR A 53 16.26 6.81 -19.98
CA THR A 53 16.36 6.47 -18.56
C THR A 53 16.50 4.96 -18.47
N LYS A 54 17.74 4.48 -18.31
CA LYS A 54 17.99 3.08 -17.97
C LYS A 54 17.28 2.80 -16.65
N SER A 55 16.11 2.16 -16.71
CA SER A 55 15.31 1.82 -15.54
C SER A 55 16.17 1.03 -14.54
N VAL A 56 16.28 1.50 -13.31
CA VAL A 56 17.04 0.81 -12.26
C VAL A 56 16.36 -0.53 -11.96
N LYS A 57 17.12 -1.63 -12.10
CA LYS A 57 16.62 -2.98 -11.78
C LYS A 57 16.27 -3.07 -10.30
N GLN A 58 15.01 -3.34 -10.01
CA GLN A 58 14.51 -3.50 -8.65
C GLN A 58 14.91 -4.85 -8.03
N PRO A 59 15.00 -4.94 -6.68
CA PRO A 59 15.36 -6.17 -5.98
C PRO A 59 14.25 -7.24 -5.94
N PHE A 60 13.00 -6.85 -6.18
CA PHE A 60 11.83 -7.73 -6.23
C PHE A 60 11.21 -7.71 -7.63
N ASP A 61 10.43 -8.73 -7.96
CA ASP A 61 9.69 -8.84 -9.23
C ASP A 61 8.34 -8.10 -9.14
N TYR A 62 7.74 -8.09 -7.94
CA TYR A 62 6.49 -7.39 -7.64
C TYR A 62 6.53 -6.71 -6.28
N TYR A 63 5.65 -5.73 -6.10
CA TYR A 63 5.36 -5.15 -4.80
C TYR A 63 3.86 -5.16 -4.51
N ILE A 64 3.50 -5.16 -3.23
CA ILE A 64 2.11 -5.01 -2.79
C ILE A 64 2.01 -3.76 -1.90
N CYS A 65 1.34 -2.71 -2.37
CA CYS A 65 0.97 -1.59 -1.51
C CYS A 65 -0.17 -2.04 -0.58
N PHE A 66 0.05 -1.89 0.72
CA PHE A 66 -0.76 -2.50 1.78
C PHE A 66 -1.00 -1.49 2.90
N ASP A 67 -2.26 -1.24 3.22
CA ASP A 67 -2.68 -0.26 4.22
C ASP A 67 -4.00 -0.72 4.86
N VAL A 68 -3.98 -1.20 6.09
CA VAL A 68 -5.17 -1.78 6.72
C VAL A 68 -5.86 -0.76 7.61
N GLU A 69 -7.19 -0.72 7.52
CA GLU A 69 -7.98 -0.05 8.55
C GLU A 69 -8.29 -1.02 9.69
N ALA A 70 -8.33 -0.50 10.91
CA ALA A 70 -8.61 -1.27 12.11
C ALA A 70 -9.60 -0.57 13.04
N THR A 71 -10.32 -1.35 13.85
CA THR A 71 -11.16 -0.81 14.92
C THR A 71 -10.34 0.12 15.81
N CYS A 72 -10.90 1.27 16.15
CA CYS A 72 -10.25 2.26 17.00
C CYS A 72 -11.28 3.00 17.87
N GLU A 73 -10.80 3.69 18.90
CA GLU A 73 -11.62 4.47 19.82
C GLU A 73 -10.83 5.73 20.22
N GLU A 74 -11.52 6.85 20.35
CA GLU A 74 -10.90 8.13 20.69
C GLU A 74 -10.24 8.08 22.08
N GLY A 75 -9.06 8.70 22.21
CA GLY A 75 -8.34 8.76 23.49
C GLY A 75 -7.71 7.45 23.97
N ARG A 76 -7.78 6.36 23.18
CA ARG A 76 -7.08 5.11 23.47
C ARG A 76 -5.66 5.12 22.94
N ASP A 77 -4.77 4.44 23.64
CA ASP A 77 -3.40 4.21 23.22
C ASP A 77 -3.26 2.96 22.34
N PHE A 78 -2.02 2.63 21.96
CA PHE A 78 -1.70 1.42 21.20
C PHE A 78 -1.96 0.11 21.97
N GLY A 79 -2.38 0.14 23.23
CA GLY A 79 -2.84 -1.02 23.99
C GLY A 79 -4.24 -1.48 23.63
N TYR A 80 -5.02 -0.66 22.90
CA TYR A 80 -6.34 -1.07 22.41
C TYR A 80 -6.26 -2.32 21.53
N ALA A 81 -7.24 -3.22 21.69
CA ALA A 81 -7.34 -4.47 20.95
C ALA A 81 -7.92 -4.22 19.54
N ASN A 82 -7.14 -3.50 18.72
CA ASN A 82 -7.50 -3.23 17.32
C ASN A 82 -7.69 -4.55 16.56
N GLU A 83 -8.75 -4.61 15.76
CA GLU A 83 -9.02 -5.66 14.79
C GLU A 83 -9.08 -5.06 13.40
N ILE A 84 -8.50 -5.71 12.40
CA ILE A 84 -8.55 -5.28 11.01
C ILE A 84 -10.01 -5.32 10.54
N ILE A 85 -10.45 -4.23 9.90
CA ILE A 85 -11.80 -4.04 9.34
C ILE A 85 -11.79 -3.71 7.84
N GLU A 86 -10.63 -3.36 7.28
CA GLU A 86 -10.41 -3.26 5.83
C GLU A 86 -9.03 -3.85 5.47
N PHE A 87 -8.99 -4.64 4.40
CA PHE A 87 -7.80 -5.36 3.94
C PHE A 87 -7.62 -5.16 2.42
N PRO A 88 -6.92 -4.08 2.01
CA PRO A 88 -6.54 -3.84 0.63
C PRO A 88 -5.13 -4.35 0.35
N ALA A 89 -4.88 -4.76 -0.89
CA ALA A 89 -3.55 -5.09 -1.40
C ALA A 89 -3.50 -4.75 -2.90
N ILE A 90 -2.71 -3.74 -3.26
CA ILE A 90 -2.48 -3.30 -4.64
C ILE A 90 -1.20 -3.93 -5.16
N LEU A 91 -1.30 -4.86 -6.10
CA LEU A 91 -0.15 -5.50 -6.71
C LEU A 91 0.40 -4.62 -7.84
N ILE A 92 1.70 -4.31 -7.78
CA ILE A 92 2.40 -3.53 -8.82
C ILE A 92 3.58 -4.31 -9.40
N ASP A 93 3.83 -4.16 -10.71
CA ASP A 93 4.98 -4.74 -11.41
C ASP A 93 6.25 -3.93 -11.16
N SER A 94 7.38 -4.56 -10.85
CA SER A 94 8.60 -3.81 -10.49
C SER A 94 9.34 -3.15 -11.66
N LYS A 95 8.99 -3.48 -12.90
CA LYS A 95 9.61 -2.93 -14.11
C LYS A 95 8.86 -1.71 -14.63
N THR A 96 7.57 -1.57 -14.32
CA THR A 96 6.76 -0.44 -14.79
C THR A 96 6.08 0.35 -13.66
N PHE A 97 6.02 -0.23 -12.46
CA PHE A 97 5.23 0.25 -11.33
C PHE A 97 3.73 0.43 -11.64
N ASP A 98 3.24 -0.20 -12.71
CA ASP A 98 1.82 -0.25 -13.02
C ASP A 98 1.09 -1.23 -12.11
N ILE A 99 -0.17 -0.92 -11.80
CA ILE A 99 -1.07 -1.84 -11.12
C ILE A 99 -1.34 -3.05 -12.01
N VAL A 100 -1.08 -4.22 -11.47
CA VAL A 100 -1.34 -5.53 -12.10
C VAL A 100 -2.69 -6.08 -11.68
N ASP A 101 -2.98 -6.06 -10.37
CA ASP A 101 -4.22 -6.60 -9.79
C ASP A 101 -4.49 -5.96 -8.43
N ILE A 102 -5.73 -6.07 -7.96
CA ILE A 102 -6.16 -5.52 -6.67
C ILE A 102 -6.91 -6.61 -5.90
N PHE A 103 -6.49 -6.83 -4.67
CA PHE A 103 -7.29 -7.52 -3.67
C PHE A 103 -7.86 -6.50 -2.70
N HIS A 104 -9.14 -6.63 -2.36
CA HIS A 104 -9.78 -5.78 -1.38
C HIS A 104 -10.91 -6.53 -0.70
N SER A 105 -11.00 -6.41 0.61
CA SER A 105 -12.17 -6.79 1.37
C SER A 105 -12.29 -6.00 2.66
N TYR A 106 -13.51 -5.76 3.09
CA TYR A 106 -13.81 -5.47 4.48
C TYR A 106 -13.75 -6.75 5.32
N VAL A 107 -13.60 -6.59 6.64
CA VAL A 107 -13.43 -7.68 7.59
C VAL A 107 -14.37 -7.47 8.77
N LYS A 108 -15.03 -8.54 9.20
CA LYS A 108 -15.89 -8.53 10.38
C LYS A 108 -15.07 -8.69 11.67
N PRO A 109 -15.03 -7.68 12.56
CA PRO A 109 -14.36 -7.81 13.85
C PRO A 109 -15.15 -8.73 14.79
N SER A 110 -14.44 -9.42 15.67
CA SER A 110 -14.95 -10.47 16.56
C SER A 110 -14.82 -10.13 18.05
N VAL A 111 -13.78 -9.39 18.43
CA VAL A 111 -13.52 -8.94 19.79
C VAL A 111 -14.31 -7.67 20.10
N ASN A 112 -14.26 -6.69 19.19
CA ASN A 112 -14.98 -5.42 19.26
C ASN A 112 -15.92 -5.29 18.03
N PRO A 113 -17.01 -6.08 17.96
CA PRO A 113 -17.86 -6.16 16.78
C PRO A 113 -18.65 -4.87 16.48
N LYS A 114 -18.78 -3.98 17.46
CA LYS A 114 -19.42 -2.66 17.29
C LYS A 114 -18.35 -1.59 17.13
N LEU A 115 -18.35 -0.95 15.97
CA LEU A 115 -17.46 0.16 15.68
C LEU A 115 -17.84 1.37 16.53
N SER A 116 -16.84 2.10 17.02
CA SER A 116 -17.07 3.39 17.68
C SER A 116 -17.46 4.45 16.65
N ASP A 117 -18.17 5.49 17.09
CA ASP A 117 -18.50 6.64 16.22
C ASP A 117 -17.23 7.30 15.66
N PHE A 118 -16.16 7.35 16.47
CA PHE A 118 -14.85 7.82 16.03
C PHE A 118 -14.30 6.97 14.88
N CYS A 119 -14.34 5.64 15.00
CA CYS A 119 -13.85 4.72 13.97
C CYS A 119 -14.65 4.86 12.66
N ILE A 120 -15.99 4.96 12.76
CA ILE A 120 -16.86 5.14 11.60
C ILE A 120 -16.56 6.49 10.94
N SER A 121 -16.44 7.57 11.72
CA SER A 121 -16.14 8.91 11.21
C SER A 121 -14.77 8.97 10.55
N LEU A 122 -13.75 8.36 11.18
CA LEU A 122 -12.38 8.34 10.69
C LEU A 122 -12.27 7.53 9.40
N THR A 123 -12.74 6.27 9.41
CA THR A 123 -12.52 5.33 8.29
C THR A 123 -13.60 5.39 7.20
N GLY A 124 -14.77 5.94 7.51
CA GLY A 124 -15.93 5.93 6.63
C GLY A 124 -16.61 4.56 6.52
N ILE A 125 -16.12 3.54 7.25
CA ILE A 125 -16.68 2.20 7.23
C ILE A 125 -17.88 2.13 8.16
N SER A 126 -19.06 1.85 7.60
CA SER A 126 -20.28 1.73 8.39
C SER A 126 -20.38 0.39 9.13
N GLN A 127 -21.15 0.36 10.22
CA GLN A 127 -21.44 -0.88 10.94
C GLN A 127 -22.06 -1.96 10.04
N ALA A 128 -22.94 -1.58 9.11
CA ALA A 128 -23.58 -2.51 8.20
C ALA A 128 -22.57 -3.20 7.26
N VAL A 129 -21.51 -2.49 6.87
CA VAL A 129 -20.44 -3.04 6.04
C VAL A 129 -19.68 -4.14 6.80
N VAL A 130 -19.21 -3.86 8.02
CA VAL A 130 -18.49 -4.89 8.81
C VAL A 130 -19.41 -6.03 9.25
N ASP A 131 -20.69 -5.76 9.54
CA ASP A 131 -21.65 -6.81 9.95
C ASP A 131 -21.86 -7.86 8.84
N GLY A 132 -21.87 -7.42 7.59
CA GLY A 132 -22.01 -8.25 6.38
C GLY A 132 -20.70 -8.76 5.79
N SER A 133 -19.56 -8.42 6.40
CA SER A 133 -18.24 -8.80 5.91
C SER A 133 -17.83 -10.22 6.33
N PRO A 134 -16.93 -10.87 5.57
CA PRO A 134 -16.32 -12.14 5.98
C PRO A 134 -15.43 -11.98 7.22
N SER A 135 -15.19 -13.09 7.90
CA SER A 135 -14.21 -13.15 8.98
C SER A 135 -12.78 -12.98 8.46
N PHE A 136 -11.86 -12.64 9.36
CA PHE A 136 -10.44 -12.49 9.00
C PHE A 136 -9.84 -13.78 8.40
N LEU A 137 -10.24 -14.96 8.88
CA LEU A 137 -9.72 -16.25 8.38
C LEU A 137 -10.18 -16.55 6.95
N GLU A 138 -11.42 -16.21 6.61
CA GLU A 138 -11.95 -16.31 5.24
C GLU A 138 -11.22 -15.36 4.30
N ILE A 139 -10.86 -14.17 4.78
CA ILE A 139 -10.04 -13.21 4.03
C ILE A 139 -8.61 -13.68 3.85
N LEU A 140 -7.95 -14.22 4.87
CA LEU A 140 -6.63 -14.80 4.69
C LEU A 140 -6.63 -15.94 3.66
N THR A 141 -7.68 -16.77 3.65
CA THR A 141 -7.84 -17.83 2.65
C THR A 141 -7.93 -17.25 1.24
N SER A 142 -8.77 -16.23 1.06
CA SER A 142 -8.96 -15.56 -0.24
C SER A 142 -7.71 -14.81 -0.68
N PHE A 143 -7.01 -14.15 0.25
CA PHE A 143 -5.77 -13.45 -0.02
C PHE A 143 -4.65 -14.43 -0.39
N GLN A 144 -4.58 -15.60 0.25
CA GLN A 144 -3.60 -16.62 -0.12
C GLN A 144 -3.83 -17.17 -1.54
N GLN A 145 -5.09 -17.30 -1.97
CA GLN A 145 -5.41 -17.63 -3.37
C GLN A 145 -4.98 -16.52 -4.33
N PHE A 146 -5.15 -15.25 -3.95
CA PHE A 146 -4.65 -14.11 -4.72
C PHE A 146 -3.12 -14.18 -4.88
N LEU A 147 -2.38 -14.42 -3.80
CA LEU A 147 -0.92 -14.57 -3.85
C LEU A 147 -0.48 -15.75 -4.73
N GLN A 148 -1.16 -16.90 -4.62
CA GLN A 148 -0.86 -18.10 -5.42
C GLN A 148 -1.09 -17.88 -6.92
N ARG A 149 -2.18 -17.22 -7.29
CA ARG A 149 -2.50 -16.91 -8.70
C ARG A 149 -1.38 -16.13 -9.38
N HIS A 150 -0.73 -15.24 -8.63
CA HIS A 150 0.39 -14.41 -9.10
C HIS A 150 1.77 -14.98 -8.74
N LYS A 151 1.81 -16.17 -8.14
CA LYS A 151 3.03 -16.87 -7.68
C LYS A 151 3.93 -16.00 -6.80
N LEU A 152 3.32 -15.16 -5.97
CA LEU A 152 4.01 -14.19 -5.11
C LEU A 152 4.55 -14.88 -3.86
N PHE A 153 5.78 -14.51 -3.46
CA PHE A 153 6.51 -15.12 -2.35
C PHE A 153 6.80 -16.63 -2.53
N SER A 154 6.64 -17.13 -3.77
CA SER A 154 7.06 -18.47 -4.20
C SER A 154 8.04 -18.34 -5.36
N ASP A 155 7.54 -18.33 -6.60
CA ASP A 155 8.36 -18.26 -7.81
C ASP A 155 8.84 -16.81 -8.04
N ASN A 156 7.99 -15.84 -7.71
CA ASN A 156 8.27 -14.41 -7.86
C ASN A 156 8.66 -13.79 -6.52
N LYS A 157 9.76 -13.03 -6.51
CA LYS A 157 10.17 -12.23 -5.36
C LYS A 157 9.19 -11.08 -5.18
N CYS A 158 8.60 -10.98 -4.00
CA CYS A 158 7.64 -9.95 -3.67
C CYS A 158 8.00 -9.28 -2.35
N ALA A 159 7.66 -8.01 -2.20
CA ALA A 159 7.71 -7.29 -0.93
C ALA A 159 6.45 -6.43 -0.75
N PHE A 160 6.05 -6.23 0.49
CA PHE A 160 5.03 -5.23 0.81
C PHE A 160 5.63 -3.81 0.80
N ILE A 161 4.78 -2.82 0.50
CA ILE A 161 5.04 -1.39 0.68
C ILE A 161 3.94 -0.83 1.59
N THR A 162 4.31 -0.17 2.68
CA THR A 162 3.37 0.36 3.69
C THR A 162 3.71 1.81 4.07
N ASP A 163 2.74 2.57 4.60
CA ASP A 163 2.93 3.94 5.11
C ASP A 163 3.45 3.98 6.56
N GLY A 164 4.57 3.28 6.80
CA GLY A 164 5.15 3.11 8.14
C GLY A 164 5.10 1.67 8.62
N PRO A 165 5.36 1.41 9.91
CA PRO A 165 5.53 0.04 10.40
C PRO A 165 4.22 -0.65 10.80
N TRP A 166 3.13 0.10 11.00
CA TRP A 166 2.00 -0.33 11.83
C TRP A 166 1.19 -1.49 11.24
N ASP A 167 0.92 -1.47 9.93
CA ASP A 167 0.12 -2.49 9.25
C ASP A 167 0.63 -3.90 9.52
N ILE A 168 1.91 -4.10 9.18
CA ILE A 168 2.56 -5.39 9.30
C ILE A 168 2.98 -5.63 10.74
N ARG A 169 3.66 -4.68 11.40
CA ARG A 169 4.23 -4.92 12.74
C ARG A 169 3.14 -5.10 13.80
N ASP A 170 2.11 -4.26 13.79
CA ASP A 170 1.13 -4.17 14.87
C ASP A 170 -0.22 -4.77 14.49
N PHE A 171 -0.88 -4.28 13.42
CA PHE A 171 -2.25 -4.70 13.12
C PHE A 171 -2.33 -6.16 12.71
N ILE A 172 -1.46 -6.63 11.82
CA ILE A 172 -1.39 -8.06 11.49
C ILE A 172 -1.01 -8.90 12.73
N HIS A 173 -0.13 -8.40 13.61
CA HIS A 173 0.23 -9.14 14.82
C HIS A 173 -0.96 -9.27 15.78
N LYS A 174 -1.64 -8.15 16.09
CA LYS A 174 -2.82 -8.11 16.94
C LYS A 174 -3.93 -8.99 16.37
N GLN A 175 -4.20 -8.88 15.07
CA GLN A 175 -5.24 -9.67 14.42
C GLN A 175 -4.96 -11.17 14.45
N CYS A 176 -3.73 -11.61 14.20
CA CYS A 176 -3.37 -13.02 14.31
C CYS A 176 -3.56 -13.54 15.75
N ARG A 177 -3.17 -12.71 16.74
CA ARG A 177 -3.33 -13.04 18.16
C ARG A 177 -4.79 -13.14 18.57
N SER A 178 -5.64 -12.19 18.20
CA SER A 178 -7.08 -12.22 18.52
C SER A 178 -7.80 -13.35 17.79
N SER A 179 -7.38 -13.67 16.57
CA SER A 179 -7.93 -14.79 15.78
C SER A 179 -7.38 -16.16 16.20
N ASN A 180 -6.44 -16.20 17.15
CA ASN A 180 -5.75 -17.42 17.61
C ASN A 180 -5.14 -18.24 16.46
N ILE A 181 -4.45 -17.56 15.54
CA ILE A 181 -3.74 -18.19 14.42
C ILE A 181 -2.26 -17.84 14.43
N GLU A 182 -1.46 -18.70 13.80
CA GLU A 182 -0.07 -18.37 13.48
C GLU A 182 -0.02 -17.26 12.42
N ARG A 183 0.97 -16.36 12.57
CA ARG A 183 1.22 -15.30 11.60
C ARG A 183 1.64 -15.91 10.26
N PRO A 184 0.93 -15.64 9.14
CA PRO A 184 1.31 -16.15 7.84
C PRO A 184 2.74 -15.73 7.45
N LYS A 185 3.51 -16.67 6.86
CA LYS A 185 4.94 -16.49 6.54
C LYS A 185 5.21 -15.25 5.68
N TYR A 186 4.34 -14.93 4.73
CA TYR A 186 4.52 -13.75 3.88
C TYR A 186 4.49 -12.43 4.66
N PHE A 187 3.82 -12.39 5.82
CA PHE A 187 3.86 -11.24 6.73
C PHE A 187 5.08 -11.23 7.67
N THR A 188 5.99 -12.21 7.58
CA THR A 188 7.24 -12.23 8.37
C THR A 188 8.44 -11.75 7.56
N TYR A 189 8.30 -11.65 6.24
CA TYR A 189 9.37 -11.17 5.39
C TYR A 189 9.59 -9.66 5.55
N PRO A 190 10.82 -9.17 5.30
CA PRO A 190 11.10 -7.74 5.27
C PRO A 190 10.21 -7.00 4.25
N TRP A 191 9.85 -5.76 4.55
CA TRP A 191 9.01 -4.91 3.70
C TRP A 191 9.61 -3.51 3.54
N VAL A 192 9.02 -2.74 2.63
CA VAL A 192 9.37 -1.34 2.37
C VAL A 192 8.42 -0.44 3.16
N ASP A 193 8.96 0.35 4.07
CA ASP A 193 8.31 1.53 4.64
C ASP A 193 8.60 2.71 3.71
N ILE A 194 7.56 3.14 2.98
CA ILE A 194 7.72 4.14 1.93
C ILE A 194 8.09 5.52 2.51
N ARG A 195 7.67 5.83 3.73
CA ARG A 195 8.03 7.09 4.39
C ARG A 195 9.52 7.15 4.70
N ALA A 196 10.10 6.02 5.11
CA ALA A 196 11.53 5.90 5.35
C ALA A 196 12.30 6.05 4.04
N LEU A 197 11.88 5.31 3.00
CA LEU A 197 12.50 5.35 1.69
C LEU A 197 12.42 6.76 1.07
N PHE A 198 11.28 7.44 1.20
CA PHE A 198 11.06 8.78 0.68
C PHE A 198 11.98 9.80 1.35
N ALA A 199 12.05 9.76 2.68
CA ALA A 199 12.93 10.61 3.48
C ALA A 199 14.41 10.42 3.09
N GLU A 200 14.86 9.17 2.95
CA GLU A 200 16.22 8.83 2.55
C GLU A 200 16.52 9.31 1.11
N PHE A 201 15.64 8.99 0.16
CA PHE A 201 15.87 9.26 -1.25
C PHE A 201 15.87 10.75 -1.60
N TYR A 202 14.94 11.53 -1.01
CA TYR A 202 14.84 12.98 -1.25
C TYR A 202 15.58 13.82 -0.20
N ASN A 203 16.32 13.19 0.72
CA ASN A 203 17.02 13.85 1.82
C ASN A 203 16.12 14.85 2.58
N CYS A 204 14.99 14.36 3.09
CA CYS A 204 14.03 15.16 3.82
C CYS A 204 13.49 14.44 5.07
N ASP A 205 12.73 15.15 5.89
CA ASP A 205 12.04 14.53 7.01
C ASP A 205 10.97 13.55 6.54
N ARG A 206 10.69 12.54 7.39
CA ARG A 206 9.59 11.60 7.16
C ARG A 206 8.26 12.34 7.18
N CYS A 207 7.48 12.17 6.14
CA CYS A 207 6.17 12.80 6.00
C CYS A 207 5.08 11.74 5.73
N ASN A 208 3.81 12.17 5.70
CA ASN A 208 2.65 11.31 5.45
C ASN A 208 2.29 11.32 3.94
N ILE A 209 1.35 10.45 3.54
CA ILE A 209 0.91 10.33 2.14
C ILE A 209 0.55 11.69 1.51
N PRO A 210 -0.32 12.54 2.10
CA PRO A 210 -0.63 13.85 1.50
C PRO A 210 0.59 14.75 1.28
N THR A 211 1.54 14.76 2.21
CA THR A 211 2.76 15.58 2.09
C THR A 211 3.72 15.03 1.03
N MET A 212 3.82 13.70 0.91
CA MET A 212 4.60 13.06 -0.16
C MET A 212 3.99 13.38 -1.53
N LEU A 213 2.66 13.30 -1.67
CA LEU A 213 1.96 13.65 -2.91
C LEU A 213 2.15 15.13 -3.27
N SER A 214 2.04 16.04 -2.31
CA SER A 214 2.18 17.47 -2.58
C SER A 214 3.56 17.85 -3.12
N ARG A 215 4.60 17.06 -2.84
CA ARG A 215 5.95 17.25 -3.43
C ARG A 215 5.99 17.01 -4.94
N TYR A 216 5.04 16.25 -5.46
CA TYR A 216 4.84 16.05 -6.89
C TYR A 216 3.70 16.90 -7.44
N GLU A 217 3.22 17.90 -6.69
CA GLU A 217 2.05 18.71 -7.05
C GLU A 217 0.78 17.87 -7.23
N LEU A 218 0.72 16.72 -6.56
CA LEU A 218 -0.43 15.82 -6.55
C LEU A 218 -1.24 16.01 -5.28
N THR A 219 -2.54 15.79 -5.40
CA THR A 219 -3.48 15.74 -4.28
C THR A 219 -3.86 14.30 -3.99
N PHE A 220 -4.22 14.01 -2.74
CA PHE A 220 -4.76 12.72 -2.36
C PHE A 220 -6.00 12.38 -3.20
N GLU A 221 -6.01 11.18 -3.80
CA GLU A 221 -7.16 10.69 -4.55
C GLU A 221 -8.05 9.80 -3.70
N GLY A 222 -9.35 10.09 -3.68
CA GLY A 222 -10.31 9.33 -2.88
C GLY A 222 -10.42 9.86 -1.45
N ARG A 223 -10.67 8.96 -0.49
CA ARG A 223 -10.89 9.30 0.91
C ARG A 223 -9.73 8.86 1.80
N GLN A 224 -9.10 9.78 2.52
CA GLN A 224 -8.09 9.43 3.53
C GLN A 224 -8.71 8.52 4.61
N HIS A 225 -7.95 7.54 5.08
CA HIS A 225 -8.41 6.50 6.00
C HIS A 225 -9.45 5.56 5.38
N SER A 226 -9.48 5.47 4.05
CA SER A 226 -9.99 4.28 3.36
C SER A 226 -8.76 3.53 2.89
N GLY A 227 -8.52 2.35 3.46
CA GLY A 227 -7.29 1.61 3.21
C GLY A 227 -7.06 1.38 1.72
N LEU A 228 -8.13 1.13 0.94
CA LEU A 228 -8.01 0.97 -0.50
C LEU A 228 -7.49 2.24 -1.20
N ASP A 229 -7.99 3.41 -0.83
CA ASP A 229 -7.55 4.68 -1.41
C ASP A 229 -6.16 5.07 -0.91
N ASP A 230 -5.84 4.85 0.37
CA ASP A 230 -4.49 5.03 0.89
C ASP A 230 -3.48 4.14 0.17
N ALA A 231 -3.77 2.85 -0.01
CA ALA A 231 -2.91 1.93 -0.76
C ALA A 231 -2.72 2.31 -2.24
N LYS A 232 -3.75 2.90 -2.89
CA LYS A 232 -3.61 3.45 -4.26
C LYS A 232 -2.68 4.66 -4.26
N ASN A 233 -2.81 5.57 -3.29
CA ASN A 233 -1.94 6.75 -3.20
C ASN A 233 -0.49 6.34 -2.88
N ILE A 234 -0.27 5.30 -2.06
CA ILE A 234 1.04 4.68 -1.89
C ILE A 234 1.59 4.19 -3.23
N ALA A 235 0.78 3.54 -4.07
CA ALA A 235 1.20 3.09 -5.40
C ALA A 235 1.56 4.26 -6.34
N ILE A 236 0.81 5.37 -6.29
CA ILE A 236 1.12 6.60 -7.03
C ILE A 236 2.48 7.15 -6.60
N ILE A 237 2.71 7.31 -5.30
CA ILE A 237 3.99 7.78 -4.76
C ILE A 237 5.11 6.83 -5.18
N ALA A 238 4.90 5.52 -5.03
CA ALA A 238 5.89 4.52 -5.37
C ALA A 238 6.32 4.62 -6.84
N LYS A 239 5.35 4.82 -7.75
CA LYS A 239 5.64 5.01 -9.18
C LYS A 239 6.41 6.30 -9.46
N ARG A 240 6.05 7.41 -8.82
CA ARG A 240 6.79 8.69 -8.96
C ARG A 240 8.23 8.55 -8.48
N MET A 241 8.43 7.97 -7.30
CA MET A 241 9.78 7.68 -6.77
C MET A 241 10.59 6.78 -7.70
N TRP A 242 9.96 5.73 -8.26
CA TRP A 242 10.63 4.84 -9.21
C TRP A 242 11.04 5.57 -10.50
N MET A 243 10.18 6.44 -11.03
CA MET A 243 10.49 7.27 -12.20
C MET A 243 11.69 8.19 -11.93
N ASP A 244 11.84 8.67 -10.70
CA ASP A 244 12.99 9.47 -10.27
C ASP A 244 14.25 8.61 -10.02
N GLY A 245 14.15 7.28 -10.08
CA GLY A 245 15.27 6.34 -9.96
C GLY A 245 15.41 5.68 -8.58
N ALA A 246 14.40 5.78 -7.71
CA ALA A 246 14.43 5.14 -6.39
C ALA A 246 14.51 3.61 -6.48
N LEU A 247 15.22 3.02 -5.51
CA LEU A 247 15.39 1.58 -5.38
C LEU A 247 14.62 1.06 -4.16
N PHE A 248 13.59 0.26 -4.41
CA PHE A 248 12.66 -0.22 -3.38
C PHE A 248 13.22 -1.45 -2.67
N ARG A 249 14.25 -1.23 -1.85
CA ARG A 249 14.79 -2.24 -0.92
C ARG A 249 13.95 -2.30 0.35
N ALA A 250 13.76 -3.49 0.89
CA ALA A 250 13.13 -3.64 2.19
C ALA A 250 14.01 -2.99 3.27
N ASN A 251 13.42 -2.06 4.03
CA ASN A 251 14.07 -1.27 5.07
C ASN A 251 13.44 -1.51 6.47
N ASN A 252 12.39 -2.33 6.54
CA ASN A 252 11.77 -2.79 7.78
C ASN A 252 11.65 -4.31 7.83
N MET A 253 11.67 -4.87 9.04
CA MET A 253 11.40 -6.29 9.27
C MET A 253 10.84 -6.55 10.67
N VAL A 254 10.14 -7.67 10.82
CA VAL A 254 9.69 -8.18 12.11
C VAL A 254 10.83 -9.03 12.69
N ILE A 255 11.23 -8.80 13.95
CA ILE A 255 12.14 -9.71 14.66
C ILE A 255 11.37 -10.44 15.74
N MET A 256 11.36 -11.77 15.63
CA MET A 256 10.85 -12.63 16.70
C MET A 256 11.89 -12.69 17.81
N LYS A 257 11.56 -12.29 19.04
CA LYS A 257 12.37 -12.69 20.20
C LYS A 257 11.83 -13.99 20.75
N PHE A 258 12.57 -15.08 20.54
CA PHE A 258 12.36 -16.30 21.32
C PHE A 258 12.87 -16.06 22.75
N GLY A 259 11.96 -15.94 23.71
CA GLY A 259 12.33 -15.91 25.13
C GLY A 259 12.94 -17.27 25.54
N LYS A 260 14.03 -17.28 26.31
CA LYS A 260 14.70 -18.50 26.83
C LYS A 260 13.85 -19.39 27.76
N ARG A 261 12.54 -19.15 27.89
CA ARG A 261 11.56 -20.02 28.53
C ARG A 261 10.23 -19.80 27.84
N ALA A 262 9.63 -20.88 27.33
CA ALA A 262 8.28 -20.89 26.80
C ALA A 262 7.29 -20.40 27.87
N ARG A 263 6.97 -19.10 27.81
CA ARG A 263 5.79 -18.50 28.42
C ARG A 263 5.07 -17.80 27.28
N ARG A 264 3.73 -17.84 27.32
CA ARG A 264 2.73 -17.36 26.34
C ARG A 264 2.85 -15.90 25.83
N ASN A 265 3.99 -15.23 26.03
CA ASN A 265 4.28 -13.88 25.56
C ASN A 265 5.52 -13.90 24.67
N ASP A 266 5.38 -14.40 23.44
CA ASP A 266 6.33 -14.07 22.39
C ASP A 266 6.18 -12.57 22.09
N SER A 267 7.25 -11.82 22.34
CA SER A 267 7.31 -10.38 22.07
C SER A 267 8.09 -10.17 20.79
N PHE A 268 7.48 -9.53 19.81
CA PHE A 268 8.17 -9.10 18.61
C PHE A 268 8.94 -7.82 18.93
N THR A 269 10.23 -7.79 18.59
CA THR A 269 10.98 -6.53 18.58
C THR A 269 11.26 -6.11 17.17
N TYR A 270 11.54 -4.82 17.01
CA TYR A 270 11.66 -4.17 15.73
C TYR A 270 13.08 -3.64 15.60
N VAL A 271 13.69 -3.89 14.45
CA VAL A 271 14.99 -3.30 14.09
C VAL A 271 14.85 -2.73 12.69
N ARG A 272 15.20 -1.45 12.58
CA ARG A 272 15.44 -0.78 11.30
C ARG A 272 16.78 -1.28 10.78
N LYS A 273 16.83 -1.64 9.50
CA LYS A 273 18.11 -1.84 8.83
C LYS A 273 18.72 -0.50 8.46
#